data_AF-A0A3B8P209-F1
#
_entry.id   AF-A0A3B8P209-F1
#
_cell.length_a   1.000
_cell.length_b   1.000
_cell.length_c   1.000
_cell.angle_alpha   90.00
_cell.angle_beta   90.00
_cell.angle_gamma   90.00
#
_symmetry.space_group_name_H-M   'P 1'
#
loop_
_entity.id
_entity.type
_entity.pdbx_description
1 polymer ?
#
loop_
_entity_poly.entity_id
_entity_poly.type
_entity_poly.pdbx_seq_one_letter_code
_entity_poly.pdbx_strand_id
1 'polypeptide(L)'
;MNNAVNVNVVHESEAQRQHARVRIPAKLRILDQARQAPDVKVDDLSAGGLSFHSPLPLAIGEVLRGRLQFTVDNLGLSMDIEFQVRSHDSASGRTGAQFQNLEPRDIATLRHIITSHLSGELITAGDVLSTLQRDNFTKARKQKDNGSGLSAFGRLKAVTVTLGVFVVGVAAFGFVAKSLYGMYFVSHAEAGVVAVPTTTVTMPRDGTVNSLTQTGGQIVKGAPLASFTTSMLDMLKGSLDDSQLEPAKIEELFGKQLSGTLTSPCDCVVARQLVDDGQYAAKGQPIFQLIPR
;
A
#
# COMPACT_ATOMS: atom_id res chain seq x y z
N MET A 1 63.69 -28.07 -48.14
CA MET A 1 63.80 -28.58 -46.76
C MET A 1 63.07 -27.60 -45.85
N ASN A 2 61.93 -28.01 -45.29
CA ASN A 2 61.28 -27.35 -44.16
C ASN A 2 60.36 -28.41 -43.52
N ASN A 3 60.91 -29.17 -42.57
CA ASN A 3 60.15 -30.11 -41.75
C ASN A 3 59.29 -29.29 -40.78
N ALA A 4 58.00 -29.19 -41.08
CA ALA A 4 57.02 -28.81 -40.07
C ALA A 4 56.84 -30.00 -39.11
N VAL A 5 57.58 -29.97 -38.00
CA VAL A 5 57.40 -30.90 -36.89
C VAL A 5 56.07 -30.55 -36.23
N ASN A 6 55.03 -31.33 -36.53
CA ASN A 6 53.74 -31.25 -35.86
C ASN A 6 53.89 -31.97 -34.51
N VAL A 7 54.40 -31.26 -33.50
CA VAL A 7 54.48 -31.77 -32.13
C VAL A 7 53.06 -31.73 -31.58
N ASN A 8 52.34 -32.83 -31.70
CA ASN A 8 51.07 -33.03 -31.02
C ASN A 8 51.37 -33.12 -29.52
N VAL A 9 51.48 -31.98 -28.85
CA VAL A 9 51.62 -31.87 -27.40
C VAL A 9 50.27 -32.22 -26.79
N VAL A 10 50.01 -33.52 -26.69
CA VAL A 10 49.00 -34.08 -25.80
C VAL A 10 49.47 -33.72 -24.40
N HIS A 11 48.87 -32.69 -23.81
CA HIS A 11 49.01 -32.48 -22.38
C HIS A 11 48.44 -33.74 -21.73
N GLU A 12 49.30 -34.60 -21.20
CA GLU A 12 48.92 -35.62 -20.23
C GLU A 12 48.28 -34.88 -19.06
N SER A 13 46.99 -34.63 -19.19
CA SER A 13 46.18 -34.07 -18.14
C SER A 13 46.04 -35.21 -17.15
N GLU A 14 46.96 -35.30 -16.19
CA GLU A 14 46.77 -36.14 -15.01
C GLU A 14 45.32 -35.95 -14.57
N ALA A 15 44.55 -37.04 -14.54
CA ALA A 15 43.17 -37.01 -14.10
C ALA A 15 43.15 -36.77 -12.59
N GLN A 16 43.50 -35.56 -12.17
CA GLN A 16 43.60 -35.17 -10.79
C GLN A 16 42.20 -35.09 -10.23
N ARG A 17 42.00 -35.72 -9.07
CA ARG A 17 40.70 -35.77 -8.43
C ARG A 17 40.29 -34.35 -8.02
N GLN A 18 39.17 -33.89 -8.53
CA GLN A 18 38.67 -32.52 -8.29
C GLN A 18 37.92 -32.38 -6.95
N HIS A 19 37.53 -33.49 -6.31
CA HIS A 19 36.74 -33.47 -5.09
C HIS A 19 37.27 -34.46 -4.04
N ALA A 20 37.29 -34.02 -2.78
CA ALA A 20 37.58 -34.88 -1.65
C ALA A 20 36.50 -35.96 -1.51
N ARG A 21 36.93 -37.17 -1.14
CA ARG A 21 36.05 -38.30 -0.83
C ARG A 21 36.00 -38.51 0.67
N VAL A 22 34.80 -38.53 1.23
CA VAL A 22 34.56 -38.63 2.66
C VAL A 22 33.65 -39.80 2.98
N ARG A 23 33.83 -40.38 4.16
CA ARG A 23 33.03 -41.51 4.65
C ARG A 23 31.93 -40.99 5.54
N ILE A 24 30.82 -40.58 4.92
CA ILE A 24 29.64 -40.09 5.63
C ILE A 24 28.61 -41.23 5.70
N PRO A 25 27.97 -41.47 6.86
CA PRO A 25 26.90 -42.45 6.95
C PRO A 25 25.72 -42.03 6.07
N ALA A 26 25.61 -42.66 4.90
CA ALA A 26 24.53 -42.46 3.96
C ALA A 26 24.02 -43.79 3.40
N LYS A 27 22.74 -43.80 3.05
CA LYS A 27 22.08 -44.93 2.38
C LYS A 27 21.62 -44.49 0.99
N LEU A 28 21.89 -45.32 0.01
CA LEU A 28 21.41 -45.14 -1.35
C LEU A 28 20.27 -46.12 -1.60
N ARG A 29 19.12 -45.59 -1.98
CA ARG A 29 18.01 -46.39 -2.49
C ARG A 29 17.93 -46.23 -4.00
N ILE A 30 18.20 -47.28 -4.75
CA ILE A 30 18.12 -47.25 -6.21
C ILE A 30 16.64 -47.32 -6.61
N LEU A 31 16.17 -46.43 -7.48
CA LEU A 31 14.80 -46.39 -7.96
C LEU A 31 14.70 -47.20 -9.25
N ASP A 32 14.98 -48.51 -9.17
CA ASP A 32 14.74 -49.43 -10.28
C ASP A 32 13.24 -49.85 -10.31
N GLN A 33 12.75 -50.33 -11.45
CA GLN A 33 11.34 -50.52 -11.81
C GLN A 33 10.51 -51.41 -10.85
N ALA A 34 11.12 -52.04 -9.85
CA ALA A 34 10.43 -52.67 -8.73
C ALA A 34 10.46 -51.76 -7.48
N ARG A 35 9.29 -51.40 -6.96
CA ARG A 35 9.05 -50.56 -5.75
C ARG A 35 9.75 -51.00 -4.45
N GLN A 36 10.56 -52.06 -4.45
CA GLN A 36 11.23 -52.66 -3.30
C GLN A 36 12.75 -52.82 -3.50
N ALA A 37 13.42 -51.84 -4.09
CA ALA A 37 14.88 -51.84 -4.06
C ALA A 37 15.41 -51.73 -2.60
N PRO A 38 16.36 -52.58 -2.20
CA PRO A 38 16.96 -52.55 -0.87
C PRO A 38 17.81 -51.29 -0.68
N ASP A 39 17.84 -50.77 0.55
CA ASP A 39 18.72 -49.67 0.93
C ASP A 39 20.17 -50.17 0.98
N VAL A 40 21.02 -49.60 0.14
CA VAL A 40 22.44 -49.94 0.06
C VAL A 40 23.27 -48.93 0.84
N LYS A 41 24.28 -49.41 1.58
CA LYS A 41 25.21 -48.53 2.30
C LYS A 41 26.18 -47.86 1.32
N VAL A 42 26.38 -46.56 1.49
CA VAL A 42 27.39 -45.78 0.77
C VAL A 42 28.71 -45.81 1.56
N ASP A 43 29.82 -46.12 0.89
CA ASP A 43 31.14 -46.22 1.51
C ASP A 43 31.90 -44.91 1.46
N ASP A 44 31.87 -44.25 0.29
CA ASP A 44 32.44 -42.93 0.11
C ASP A 44 31.53 -42.02 -0.72
N LEU A 45 31.60 -40.74 -0.39
CA LEU A 45 30.83 -39.68 -1.04
C LEU A 45 31.76 -38.52 -1.38
N SER A 46 31.54 -37.92 -2.53
CA SER A 46 32.18 -36.70 -2.98
C SER A 46 31.16 -35.78 -3.64
N ALA A 47 31.53 -34.53 -3.93
CA ALA A 47 30.65 -33.61 -4.65
C ALA A 47 30.34 -34.05 -6.10
N GLY A 48 31.11 -35.00 -6.66
CA GLY A 48 30.95 -35.46 -8.05
C GLY A 48 30.49 -36.91 -8.19
N GLY A 49 30.36 -37.66 -7.10
CA GLY A 49 29.97 -39.06 -7.17
C GLY A 49 30.07 -39.77 -5.83
N LEU A 50 29.71 -41.04 -5.83
CA LEU A 50 29.66 -41.89 -4.65
C LEU A 50 30.10 -43.33 -4.96
N SER A 51 30.47 -44.08 -3.94
CA SER A 51 30.76 -45.51 -4.04
C SER A 51 29.90 -46.31 -3.07
N PHE A 52 29.41 -47.45 -3.53
CA PHE A 52 28.50 -48.32 -2.78
C PHE A 52 28.70 -49.78 -3.19
N HIS A 53 28.27 -50.71 -2.33
CA HIS A 53 28.30 -52.13 -2.62
C HIS A 53 26.96 -52.61 -3.20
N SER A 54 26.94 -53.00 -4.48
CA SER A 54 25.73 -53.57 -5.09
C SER A 54 25.79 -55.09 -5.04
N PRO A 55 24.77 -55.78 -4.53
CA PRO A 55 24.68 -57.25 -4.65
C PRO A 55 24.37 -57.69 -6.09
N LEU A 56 23.85 -56.79 -6.92
CA LEU A 56 23.53 -57.03 -8.33
C LEU A 56 24.64 -56.45 -9.23
N PRO A 57 25.05 -57.18 -10.28
CA PRO A 57 26.03 -56.67 -11.23
C PRO A 57 25.43 -55.51 -12.03
N LEU A 58 26.00 -54.33 -11.88
CA LEU A 58 25.58 -53.11 -12.59
C LEU A 58 26.45 -52.89 -13.83
N ALA A 59 25.84 -52.52 -14.95
CA ALA A 59 26.58 -52.29 -16.19
C ALA A 59 27.33 -50.95 -16.15
N ILE A 60 28.60 -50.95 -16.57
CA ILE A 60 29.38 -49.72 -16.67
C ILE A 60 28.78 -48.85 -17.78
N GLY A 61 28.50 -47.58 -17.45
CA GLY A 61 27.87 -46.61 -18.34
C GLY A 61 26.36 -46.47 -18.16
N GLU A 62 25.72 -47.36 -17.39
CA GLU A 62 24.30 -47.31 -17.09
C GLU A 62 23.96 -46.10 -16.22
N VAL A 63 22.88 -45.40 -16.56
CA VAL A 63 22.36 -44.24 -15.82
C VAL A 63 21.16 -44.68 -15.01
N LEU A 64 21.28 -44.57 -13.69
CA LEU A 64 20.26 -44.96 -12.73
C LEU A 64 19.80 -43.75 -11.94
N ARG A 65 18.56 -43.81 -11.48
CA ARG A 65 18.00 -42.85 -10.53
C ARG A 65 17.98 -43.48 -9.16
N GLY A 66 18.28 -42.68 -8.15
CA GLY A 66 18.25 -43.13 -6.76
C GLY A 66 17.89 -42.01 -5.82
N ARG A 67 17.57 -42.38 -4.59
CA ARG A 67 17.39 -41.47 -3.48
C ARG A 67 18.53 -41.67 -2.50
N LEU A 68 19.35 -40.65 -2.34
CA LEU A 68 20.43 -40.63 -1.36
C LEU A 68 19.88 -40.06 -0.05
N GLN A 69 20.02 -40.84 1.02
CA GLN A 69 19.51 -40.53 2.35
C GLN A 69 20.69 -40.37 3.31
N PHE A 70 20.70 -39.25 4.01
CA PHE A 70 21.66 -38.92 5.04
C PHE A 70 20.97 -38.91 6.39
N THR A 71 21.64 -39.49 7.37
CA THR A 71 21.26 -39.38 8.77
C THR A 71 22.45 -38.81 9.52
N VAL A 72 22.39 -37.54 9.87
CA VAL A 72 23.39 -36.88 10.71
C VAL A 72 22.69 -36.44 11.99
N ASP A 73 23.13 -37.00 13.12
CA ASP A 73 22.52 -36.81 14.45
C ASP A 73 20.99 -37.03 14.46
N ASN A 74 20.21 -35.95 14.38
CA ASN A 74 18.75 -35.97 14.40
C ASN A 74 18.11 -35.38 13.14
N LEU A 75 18.90 -35.13 12.08
CA LEU A 75 18.45 -34.61 10.80
C LEU A 75 18.49 -35.71 9.74
N GLY A 76 17.32 -36.05 9.21
CA GLY A 76 17.17 -36.90 8.03
C GLY A 76 17.08 -36.04 6.77
N LEU A 77 18.08 -36.11 5.89
CA LEU A 77 18.05 -35.45 4.58
C LEU A 77 17.90 -36.49 3.48
N SER A 78 17.05 -36.23 2.50
CA SER A 78 16.88 -37.09 1.33
C SER A 78 17.00 -36.26 0.06
N MET A 79 17.78 -36.71 -0.91
CA MET A 79 17.92 -36.08 -2.23
C MET A 79 17.74 -37.10 -3.33
N ASP A 80 17.00 -36.73 -4.37
CA ASP A 80 16.84 -37.53 -5.58
C ASP A 80 17.99 -37.22 -6.52
N ILE A 81 18.70 -38.25 -6.96
CA ILE A 81 19.93 -38.16 -7.74
C ILE A 81 19.84 -39.03 -8.98
N GLU A 82 20.46 -38.58 -10.06
CA GLU A 82 20.76 -39.39 -11.23
C GLU A 82 22.26 -39.64 -11.25
N PHE A 83 22.68 -40.90 -11.44
CA PHE A 83 24.08 -41.27 -11.42
C PHE A 83 24.41 -42.30 -12.49
N GLN A 84 25.60 -42.16 -13.07
CA GLN A 84 26.14 -43.08 -14.06
C GLN A 84 27.19 -43.98 -13.42
N VAL A 85 27.08 -45.29 -13.62
CA VAL A 85 28.08 -46.25 -13.16
C VAL A 85 29.36 -46.09 -13.98
N ARG A 86 30.49 -45.81 -13.32
CA ARG A 86 31.81 -45.61 -13.95
C ARG A 86 32.75 -46.79 -13.79
N SER A 87 32.64 -47.50 -12.67
CA SER A 87 33.47 -48.68 -12.38
C SER A 87 32.68 -49.66 -11.55
N HIS A 88 32.82 -50.95 -11.83
CA HIS A 88 32.26 -52.04 -11.04
C HIS A 88 33.34 -53.09 -10.83
N ASP A 89 33.66 -53.40 -9.58
CA ASP A 89 34.56 -54.49 -9.22
C ASP A 89 33.74 -55.73 -8.84
N SER A 90 33.85 -56.80 -9.64
CA SER A 90 33.13 -58.05 -9.42
C SER A 90 33.67 -58.88 -8.24
N ALA A 91 34.89 -58.63 -7.77
CA ALA A 91 35.47 -59.35 -6.64
C ALA A 91 35.00 -58.79 -5.28
N SER A 92 34.89 -57.46 -5.17
CA SER A 92 34.44 -56.78 -3.94
C SER A 92 32.97 -56.34 -3.97
N GLY A 93 32.31 -56.42 -5.14
CA GLY A 93 30.96 -55.87 -5.35
C GLY A 93 30.89 -54.34 -5.26
N ARG A 94 32.06 -53.68 -5.29
CA ARG A 94 32.17 -52.23 -5.12
C ARG A 94 31.89 -51.52 -6.45
N THR A 95 30.89 -50.66 -6.44
CA THR A 95 30.51 -49.83 -7.57
C THR A 95 30.89 -48.38 -7.30
N GLY A 96 31.49 -47.73 -8.30
CA GLY A 96 31.75 -46.30 -8.32
C GLY A 96 30.81 -45.62 -9.32
N ALA A 97 30.07 -44.62 -8.86
CA ALA A 97 29.12 -43.89 -9.66
C ALA A 97 29.44 -42.39 -9.68
N GLN A 98 29.20 -41.74 -10.82
CA GLN A 98 29.32 -40.30 -11.00
C GLN A 98 27.94 -39.68 -11.07
N PHE A 99 27.73 -38.57 -10.37
CA PHE A 99 26.47 -37.83 -10.48
C PHE A 99 26.31 -37.22 -11.87
N GLN A 100 25.10 -37.32 -12.41
CA GLN A 100 24.68 -36.72 -13.66
C GLN A 100 23.59 -35.70 -13.37
N ASN A 101 23.63 -34.56 -14.06
CA ASN A 101 22.55 -33.56 -14.05
C ASN A 101 22.09 -33.09 -12.65
N LEU A 102 22.97 -33.03 -11.66
CA LEU A 102 22.61 -32.47 -10.35
C LEU A 102 22.25 -30.99 -10.47
N GLU A 103 21.19 -30.59 -9.78
CA GLU A 103 20.86 -29.17 -9.68
C GLU A 103 21.98 -28.42 -8.93
N PRO A 104 22.27 -27.17 -9.28
CA PRO A 104 23.27 -26.36 -8.57
C PRO A 104 23.04 -26.31 -7.05
N ARG A 105 21.76 -26.39 -6.63
CA ARG A 105 21.30 -26.44 -5.24
C ARG A 105 21.74 -27.71 -4.52
N ASP A 106 21.62 -28.86 -5.17
CA ASP A 106 22.03 -30.16 -4.61
C ASP A 106 23.56 -30.24 -4.50
N ILE A 107 24.29 -29.70 -5.49
CA ILE A 107 25.75 -29.62 -5.45
C ILE A 107 26.22 -28.75 -4.28
N ALA A 108 25.59 -27.60 -4.04
CA ALA A 108 25.90 -26.72 -2.92
C ALA A 108 25.65 -27.42 -1.58
N THR A 109 24.51 -28.12 -1.47
CA THR A 109 24.13 -28.90 -0.28
C THR A 109 25.15 -30.01 0.00
N LEU A 110 25.52 -30.80 -1.01
CA LEU A 110 26.54 -31.84 -0.90
C LEU A 110 27.89 -31.29 -0.46
N ARG A 111 28.34 -30.17 -1.06
CA ARG A 111 29.61 -29.52 -0.67
C ARG A 111 29.58 -29.04 0.76
N HIS A 112 28.48 -28.43 1.20
CA HIS A 112 28.33 -27.98 2.57
C HIS A 112 28.42 -29.16 3.55
N ILE A 113 27.65 -30.23 3.32
CA ILE A 113 27.70 -31.44 4.15
C ILE A 113 29.11 -32.04 4.21
N ILE A 114 29.79 -32.17 3.06
CA ILE A 114 31.16 -32.70 3.00
C ILE A 114 32.13 -31.80 3.78
N THR A 115 32.00 -30.48 3.62
CA THR A 115 32.89 -29.51 4.28
C THR A 115 32.67 -29.51 5.79
N SER A 116 31.42 -29.47 6.25
CA SER A 116 31.07 -29.51 7.67
C SER A 116 31.49 -30.83 8.33
N HIS A 117 31.36 -31.96 7.61
CA HIS A 117 31.86 -33.24 8.10
C HIS A 117 33.39 -33.27 8.21
N LEU A 118 34.11 -32.67 7.26
CA LEU A 118 35.57 -32.55 7.31
C LEU A 118 36.06 -31.58 8.39
N SER A 119 35.32 -30.50 8.66
CA SER A 119 35.67 -29.52 9.70
C SER A 119 35.23 -29.94 11.11
N GLY A 120 34.39 -30.97 11.22
CA GLY A 120 33.81 -31.41 12.51
C GLY A 120 32.75 -30.47 13.06
N GLU A 121 32.16 -29.63 12.22
CA GLU A 121 31.13 -28.66 12.59
C GLU A 121 29.75 -29.34 12.72
N LEU A 122 28.99 -28.97 13.76
CA LEU A 122 27.63 -29.49 13.98
C LEU A 122 26.68 -28.96 12.91
N ILE A 123 26.18 -29.85 12.06
CA ILE A 123 25.22 -29.49 10.99
C ILE A 123 23.86 -29.21 11.63
N THR A 124 23.50 -27.92 11.75
CA THR A 124 22.17 -27.51 12.24
C THR A 124 21.20 -27.34 11.07
N ALA A 125 19.93 -27.71 11.24
CA ALA A 125 18.90 -27.59 10.20
C ALA A 125 18.75 -26.14 9.66
N GLY A 126 19.06 -25.14 10.49
CA GLY A 126 19.09 -23.73 10.10
C GLY A 126 20.17 -23.37 9.08
N ASP A 127 21.31 -24.04 9.08
CA ASP A 127 22.41 -23.80 8.12
C ASP A 127 22.13 -24.43 6.76
N VAL A 128 21.54 -25.62 6.76
CA VAL A 128 21.03 -26.24 5.53
C VAL A 128 19.89 -25.39 4.95
N LEU A 129 18.98 -24.86 5.79
CA LEU A 129 17.91 -24.00 5.29
C LEU A 129 18.42 -22.65 4.79
N SER A 130 19.40 -22.04 5.46
CA SER A 130 19.95 -20.73 5.06
C SER A 130 20.80 -20.83 3.80
N THR A 131 21.47 -21.95 3.55
CA THR A 131 22.14 -22.23 2.27
C THR A 131 21.14 -22.49 1.14
N LEU A 132 20.01 -23.14 1.43
CA LEU A 132 18.90 -23.29 0.47
C LEU A 132 18.17 -21.97 0.18
N GLN A 133 18.11 -21.03 1.14
CA GLN A 133 17.45 -19.73 1.00
C GLN A 133 18.38 -18.61 0.52
N ARG A 134 19.72 -18.76 0.65
CA ARG A 134 20.67 -17.86 -0.01
C ARG A 134 20.67 -18.16 -1.50
N ASP A 135 19.73 -17.53 -2.19
CA ASP A 135 19.73 -17.31 -3.63
C ASP A 135 20.94 -16.42 -4.03
N ASN A 136 22.15 -16.90 -3.75
CA ASN A 136 23.41 -16.40 -4.27
C ASN A 136 23.70 -16.95 -5.67
N PHE A 137 22.68 -17.51 -6.33
CA PHE A 137 22.71 -17.68 -7.76
C PHE A 137 22.52 -16.29 -8.37
N THR A 138 23.63 -15.55 -8.50
CA THR A 138 23.71 -14.46 -9.45
C THR A 138 23.09 -14.99 -10.73
N LYS A 139 21.90 -14.48 -11.10
CA LYS A 139 21.23 -14.77 -12.37
C LYS A 139 22.32 -14.96 -13.41
N ALA A 140 22.41 -16.15 -14.00
CA ALA A 140 23.39 -16.43 -15.05
C ALA A 140 23.37 -15.20 -15.96
N ARG A 141 24.50 -14.47 -15.98
CA ARG A 141 24.61 -13.21 -16.71
C ARG A 141 24.10 -13.54 -18.10
N LYS A 142 22.92 -13.00 -18.48
CA LYS A 142 22.30 -13.24 -19.78
C LYS A 142 23.46 -13.22 -20.77
N GLN A 143 23.74 -14.38 -21.36
CA GLN A 143 24.84 -14.52 -22.29
C GLN A 143 24.61 -13.41 -23.29
N LYS A 144 25.53 -12.44 -23.30
CA LYS A 144 25.45 -11.27 -24.16
C LYS A 144 25.30 -11.85 -25.55
N ASP A 145 24.10 -11.71 -26.09
CA ASP A 145 23.76 -12.22 -27.42
C ASP A 145 24.89 -11.72 -28.33
N ASN A 146 25.61 -12.67 -28.92
CA ASN A 146 26.82 -12.38 -29.66
C ASN A 146 26.44 -11.45 -30.82
N GLY A 147 26.78 -10.16 -30.70
CA GLY A 147 26.88 -9.24 -31.83
C GLY A 147 25.61 -8.91 -32.62
N SER A 148 24.44 -9.41 -32.25
CA SER A 148 23.17 -9.03 -32.86
C SER A 148 22.66 -7.74 -32.22
N GLY A 149 23.11 -6.59 -32.73
CA GLY A 149 22.48 -5.32 -32.37
C GLY A 149 20.97 -5.43 -32.61
N LEU A 150 20.16 -4.87 -31.70
CA LEU A 150 18.69 -4.82 -31.80
C LEU A 150 18.25 -4.72 -33.27
N SER A 151 17.47 -5.69 -33.74
CA SER A 151 16.85 -5.68 -35.07
C SER A 151 16.25 -4.28 -35.35
N ALA A 152 16.32 -3.79 -36.58
CA ALA A 152 15.80 -2.48 -36.96
C ALA A 152 14.36 -2.25 -36.47
N PHE A 153 13.54 -3.31 -36.49
CA PHE A 153 12.17 -3.29 -35.96
C PHE A 153 12.13 -3.18 -34.42
N GLY A 154 13.05 -3.85 -33.72
CA GLY A 154 13.22 -3.75 -32.27
C GLY A 154 13.68 -2.36 -31.82
N ARG A 155 14.56 -1.70 -32.60
CA ARG A 155 14.97 -0.31 -32.34
C ARG A 155 13.82 0.66 -32.54
N LEU A 156 13.05 0.51 -33.62
CA LEU A 156 11.89 1.35 -33.87
C LEU A 156 10.85 1.21 -32.75
N LYS A 157 10.54 -0.02 -32.32
CA LYS A 157 9.62 -0.27 -31.21
C LYS A 157 10.13 0.30 -29.88
N ALA A 158 11.43 0.17 -29.61
CA ALA A 158 12.01 0.73 -28.39
C ALA A 158 11.95 2.26 -28.39
N VAL A 159 12.25 2.89 -29.53
CA VAL A 159 12.19 4.35 -29.68
C VAL A 159 10.75 4.87 -29.57
N THR A 160 9.77 4.22 -30.20
CA THR A 160 8.38 4.65 -30.12
C THR A 160 7.82 4.54 -28.71
N VAL A 161 8.13 3.46 -27.98
CA VAL A 161 7.72 3.30 -26.58
C VAL A 161 8.38 4.35 -25.69
N THR A 162 9.68 4.58 -25.86
CA THR A 162 10.42 5.59 -25.06
C THR A 162 9.91 7.00 -25.33
N LEU A 163 9.66 7.34 -26.60
CA LEU A 163 9.09 8.62 -27.00
C LEU A 163 7.67 8.80 -26.43
N GLY A 164 6.85 7.76 -26.46
CA GLY A 164 5.50 7.78 -25.89
C GLY A 164 5.50 8.10 -24.40
N VAL A 165 6.34 7.41 -23.62
CA VAL A 165 6.49 7.68 -22.18
C VAL A 165 7.03 9.09 -21.93
N PHE A 166 7.97 9.57 -22.76
CA PHE A 166 8.51 10.91 -22.64
C PHE A 166 7.45 11.99 -22.87
N VAL A 167 6.62 11.87 -23.91
CA VAL A 167 5.54 12.82 -24.20
C VAL A 167 4.52 12.87 -23.06
N VAL A 168 4.15 11.71 -22.50
CA VAL A 168 3.26 11.64 -21.32
C VAL A 168 3.90 12.34 -20.12
N GLY A 169 5.20 12.14 -19.89
CA GLY A 169 5.94 12.81 -18.82
C GLY A 169 5.96 14.33 -18.97
N VAL A 170 6.22 14.85 -20.18
CA VAL A 170 6.20 16.31 -20.45
C VAL A 170 4.80 16.89 -20.27
N ALA A 171 3.76 16.20 -20.72
CA ALA A 171 2.38 16.65 -20.54
C ALA A 171 1.99 16.72 -19.04
N ALA A 172 2.35 15.69 -18.27
CA ALA A 172 2.11 15.66 -16.83
C ALA A 172 2.87 16.79 -16.12
N PHE A 173 4.14 17.02 -16.48
CA PHE A 173 4.94 18.11 -15.92
C PHE A 173 4.34 19.49 -16.22
N GLY A 174 3.92 19.72 -17.47
CA GLY A 174 3.28 20.98 -17.87
C GLY A 174 1.97 21.24 -17.13
N PHE A 175 1.17 20.19 -16.89
CA PHE A 175 -0.06 20.30 -16.11
C PHE A 175 0.21 20.71 -14.67
N VAL A 176 1.19 20.07 -14.00
CA VAL A 176 1.57 20.41 -12.63
C VAL A 176 2.11 21.84 -12.55
N ALA A 177 2.97 22.24 -13.48
CA ALA A 177 3.50 23.61 -13.54
C ALA A 177 2.38 24.65 -13.72
N LYS A 178 1.40 24.38 -14.59
CA LYS A 178 0.23 25.26 -14.78
C LYS A 178 -0.62 25.36 -13.51
N SER A 179 -0.89 24.24 -12.83
CA SER A 179 -1.64 24.25 -11.56
C SER A 179 -0.91 25.01 -10.46
N LEU A 180 0.40 24.81 -10.33
CA LEU A 180 1.23 25.57 -9.39
C LEU A 180 1.20 27.07 -9.70
N TYR A 181 1.29 27.44 -10.98
CA TYR A 181 1.18 28.84 -11.39
C TYR A 181 -0.19 29.43 -11.01
N GLY A 182 -1.28 28.70 -11.29
CA GLY A 182 -2.62 29.11 -10.90
C GLY A 182 -2.77 29.34 -9.40
N MET A 183 -2.27 28.42 -8.58
CA MET A 183 -2.36 28.51 -7.12
C MET A 183 -1.51 29.64 -6.53
N TYR A 184 -0.28 29.83 -7.01
CA TYR A 184 0.67 30.79 -6.41
C TYR A 184 0.59 32.20 -7.00
N PHE A 185 0.30 32.32 -8.29
CA PHE A 185 0.40 33.59 -9.00
C PHE A 185 -0.96 34.14 -9.49
N VAL A 186 -2.03 33.34 -9.46
CA VAL A 186 -3.36 33.79 -9.89
C VAL A 186 -4.32 33.84 -8.72
N SER A 187 -4.45 35.01 -8.12
CA SER A 187 -5.51 35.26 -7.15
C SER A 187 -6.79 35.65 -7.89
N HIS A 188 -7.70 34.70 -8.07
CA HIS A 188 -9.07 35.01 -8.48
C HIS A 188 -9.81 35.63 -7.29
N ALA A 189 -10.11 36.93 -7.36
CA ALA A 189 -10.94 37.61 -6.37
C ALA A 189 -12.40 37.17 -6.55
N GLU A 190 -12.79 36.07 -5.92
CA GLU A 190 -14.10 35.43 -6.18
C GLU A 190 -15.28 36.09 -5.44
N ALA A 191 -15.06 37.01 -4.50
CA ALA A 191 -16.13 37.86 -3.97
C ALA A 191 -15.60 39.08 -3.21
N GLY A 192 -16.09 40.27 -3.56
CA GLY A 192 -16.00 41.44 -2.69
C GLY A 192 -17.10 41.37 -1.64
N VAL A 193 -16.77 41.07 -0.39
CA VAL A 193 -17.72 41.15 0.73
C VAL A 193 -17.75 42.59 1.23
N VAL A 194 -18.86 43.29 1.02
CA VAL A 194 -19.07 44.64 1.56
C VAL A 194 -19.69 44.52 2.95
N ALA A 195 -18.90 44.76 4.00
CA ALA A 195 -19.38 44.83 5.36
C ALA A 195 -20.01 46.20 5.62
N VAL A 196 -21.34 46.27 5.65
CA VAL A 196 -22.08 47.49 5.98
C VAL A 196 -22.51 47.42 7.45
N PRO A 197 -22.27 48.45 8.27
CA PRO A 197 -22.76 48.47 9.65
C PRO A 197 -24.29 48.44 9.66
N THR A 198 -24.92 47.44 10.28
CA THR A 198 -26.39 47.37 10.38
C THR A 198 -26.85 47.62 11.81
N THR A 199 -27.91 48.39 11.99
CA THR A 199 -28.57 48.63 13.28
C THR A 199 -29.87 47.82 13.35
N THR A 200 -30.09 47.10 14.45
CA THR A 200 -31.29 46.28 14.64
C THR A 200 -32.27 46.99 15.57
N VAL A 201 -33.54 47.05 15.18
CA VAL A 201 -34.63 47.56 16.02
C VAL A 201 -35.36 46.38 16.63
N THR A 202 -35.36 46.33 17.96
CA THR A 202 -35.98 45.26 18.73
C THR A 202 -37.33 45.66 19.30
N MET A 203 -38.16 44.68 19.57
CA MET A 203 -39.46 44.89 20.18
C MET A 203 -39.34 45.37 21.65
N PRO A 204 -40.08 46.42 22.06
CA PRO A 204 -40.03 46.92 23.44
C PRO A 204 -40.84 46.06 24.43
N ARG A 205 -41.88 45.38 23.95
CA ARG A 205 -42.85 44.58 24.73
C ARG A 205 -43.50 43.52 23.86
N ASP A 206 -43.83 42.38 24.47
CA ASP A 206 -44.53 41.27 23.84
C ASP A 206 -45.84 41.71 23.16
N GLY A 207 -46.09 41.24 21.94
CA GLY A 207 -47.25 41.65 21.16
C GLY A 207 -47.21 41.21 19.71
N THR A 208 -48.13 41.70 18.90
CA THR A 208 -48.12 41.50 17.44
C THR A 208 -47.56 42.72 16.74
N VAL A 209 -46.79 42.51 15.67
CA VAL A 209 -46.17 43.59 14.89
C VAL A 209 -46.91 43.77 13.57
N ASN A 210 -47.20 45.01 13.18
CA ASN A 210 -47.67 45.37 11.84
C ASN A 210 -46.71 46.40 11.25
N SER A 211 -46.03 46.06 10.17
CA SER A 211 -45.15 46.99 9.48
C SER A 211 -45.93 48.12 8.84
N LEU A 212 -45.42 49.34 8.97
CA LEU A 212 -45.92 50.53 8.30
C LEU A 212 -45.01 50.96 7.14
N THR A 213 -43.92 50.21 6.91
CA THR A 213 -42.88 50.54 5.93
C THR A 213 -42.48 49.32 5.11
N GLN A 214 -42.13 49.53 3.84
CA GLN A 214 -41.71 48.47 2.94
C GLN A 214 -40.19 48.23 3.04
N THR A 215 -39.76 46.99 2.87
CA THR A 215 -38.33 46.64 2.74
C THR A 215 -37.71 47.42 1.57
N GLY A 216 -36.57 48.07 1.81
CA GLY A 216 -35.91 48.99 0.87
C GLY A 216 -36.37 50.45 0.96
N GLY A 217 -37.37 50.74 1.81
CA GLY A 217 -37.86 52.09 2.07
C GLY A 217 -36.84 52.96 2.80
N GLN A 218 -36.80 54.24 2.45
CA GLN A 218 -35.99 55.26 3.10
C GLN A 218 -36.81 55.89 4.23
N ILE A 219 -36.24 55.93 5.43
CA ILE A 219 -36.90 56.44 6.63
C ILE A 219 -36.02 57.48 7.31
N VAL A 220 -36.65 58.55 7.78
CA VAL A 220 -35.99 59.61 8.56
C VAL A 220 -36.00 59.20 10.03
N LYS A 221 -35.01 59.65 10.80
CA LYS A 221 -34.97 59.47 12.25
C LYS A 221 -36.28 59.96 12.90
N GLY A 222 -36.88 59.09 13.72
CA GLY A 222 -38.17 59.35 14.39
C GLY A 222 -39.41 58.97 13.57
N ALA A 223 -39.28 58.57 12.30
CA ALA A 223 -40.40 58.10 11.50
C ALA A 223 -40.93 56.75 12.04
N PRO A 224 -42.26 56.49 11.97
CA PRO A 224 -42.84 55.23 12.40
C PRO A 224 -42.47 54.09 11.44
N LEU A 225 -41.88 53.03 11.99
CA LEU A 225 -41.45 51.81 11.29
C LEU A 225 -42.53 50.75 11.25
N ALA A 226 -43.15 50.52 12.40
CA ALA A 226 -44.20 49.54 12.61
C ALA A 226 -45.06 49.95 13.81
N SER A 227 -46.31 49.50 13.83
CA SER A 227 -47.11 49.49 15.04
C SER A 227 -47.01 48.14 15.71
N PHE A 228 -47.02 48.12 17.05
CA PHE A 228 -47.16 46.89 17.81
C PHE A 228 -48.42 46.98 18.66
N THR A 229 -49.12 45.87 18.79
CA THR A 229 -50.32 45.75 19.61
C THR A 229 -50.04 44.77 20.74
N THR A 230 -50.22 45.23 21.98
CA THR A 230 -49.99 44.45 23.19
C THR A 230 -51.24 44.41 24.06
N SER A 231 -51.38 43.37 24.89
CA SER A 231 -52.48 43.27 25.84
C SER A 231 -52.24 44.21 27.02
N MET A 232 -53.28 44.95 27.45
CA MET A 232 -53.19 45.83 28.63
C MET A 232 -52.82 45.07 29.91
N LEU A 233 -53.09 43.77 29.96
CA LEU A 233 -52.67 42.90 31.06
C LEU A 233 -51.13 42.83 31.19
N ASP A 234 -50.39 42.80 30.08
CA ASP A 234 -48.92 42.74 30.11
C ASP A 234 -48.27 44.06 30.56
N MET A 235 -48.99 45.19 30.48
CA MET A 235 -48.56 46.45 31.06
C MET A 235 -48.73 46.48 32.59
N LEU A 236 -49.82 45.91 33.10
CA LEU A 236 -50.19 45.98 34.51
C LEU A 236 -49.55 44.88 35.36
N LYS A 237 -49.05 43.78 34.76
CA LYS A 237 -48.30 42.71 35.47
C LYS A 237 -47.11 43.19 36.31
N GLY A 238 -46.59 44.40 36.07
CA GLY A 238 -45.49 44.99 36.85
C GLY A 238 -45.92 45.99 37.94
N SER A 239 -47.21 46.33 38.05
CA SER A 239 -47.72 47.41 38.92
C SER A 239 -49.00 47.05 39.70
N LEU A 240 -49.42 45.78 39.71
CA LEU A 240 -50.61 45.33 40.43
C LEU A 240 -50.20 44.67 41.75
N ASP A 241 -50.70 45.19 42.88
CA ASP A 241 -50.74 44.47 44.16
C ASP A 241 -51.89 43.44 44.14
N ASP A 242 -51.68 42.27 44.74
CA ASP A 242 -52.58 41.10 44.73
C ASP A 242 -54.03 41.38 45.17
N SER A 243 -54.29 42.53 45.80
CA SER A 243 -55.61 42.94 46.29
C SER A 243 -56.54 43.59 45.25
N GLN A 244 -56.08 43.83 44.01
CA GLN A 244 -56.88 44.47 42.95
C GLN A 244 -57.34 43.51 41.83
N LEU A 245 -57.08 42.21 41.97
CA LEU A 245 -57.44 41.15 41.03
C LEU A 245 -58.89 40.65 41.25
N GLU A 246 -59.87 41.53 41.11
CA GLU A 246 -61.29 41.13 41.03
C GLU A 246 -61.56 40.45 39.67
N PRO A 247 -62.15 39.24 39.62
CA PRO A 247 -62.35 38.46 38.38
C PRO A 247 -63.08 39.22 37.27
N ALA A 248 -64.04 40.08 37.64
CA ALA A 248 -64.81 40.88 36.69
C ALA A 248 -63.99 41.99 36.01
N LYS A 249 -62.96 42.55 36.66
CA LYS A 249 -62.08 43.59 36.07
C LYS A 249 -61.02 42.99 35.16
N ILE A 250 -60.65 41.73 35.38
CA ILE A 250 -59.69 41.00 34.56
C ILE A 250 -60.27 40.80 33.15
N GLU A 251 -61.53 40.39 33.02
CA GLU A 251 -62.20 40.22 31.71
C GLU A 251 -62.31 41.55 30.93
N GLU A 252 -62.59 42.67 31.60
CA GLU A 252 -62.64 43.99 30.95
C GLU A 252 -61.25 44.45 30.45
N LEU A 253 -60.18 44.11 31.18
CA LEU A 253 -58.81 44.46 30.83
C LEU A 253 -58.21 43.57 29.74
N PHE A 254 -58.66 42.31 29.61
CA PHE A 254 -58.29 41.44 28.49
C PHE A 254 -58.77 41.95 27.12
N GLY A 255 -59.91 42.68 27.10
CA GLY A 255 -60.49 43.22 25.87
C GLY A 255 -59.84 44.51 25.37
N LYS A 256 -59.01 45.19 26.18
CA LYS A 256 -58.35 46.44 25.80
C LYS A 256 -56.94 46.15 25.30
N GLN A 257 -56.76 46.29 24.00
CA GLN A 257 -55.47 46.23 23.34
C GLN A 257 -54.87 47.63 23.27
N LEU A 258 -53.59 47.77 23.62
CA LEU A 258 -52.86 49.02 23.45
C LEU A 258 -51.95 48.90 22.22
N SER A 259 -52.04 49.88 21.34
CA SER A 259 -51.16 49.99 20.18
C SER A 259 -50.12 51.08 20.40
N GLY A 260 -48.85 50.74 20.20
CA GLY A 260 -47.72 51.67 20.20
C GLY A 260 -47.02 51.69 18.84
N THR A 261 -46.18 52.69 18.59
CA THR A 261 -45.39 52.77 17.36
C THR A 261 -43.90 52.63 17.66
N LEU A 262 -43.22 51.84 16.82
CA LEU A 262 -41.77 51.74 16.78
C LEU A 262 -41.24 52.83 15.86
N THR A 263 -40.24 53.58 16.29
CA THR A 263 -39.65 54.67 15.51
C THR A 263 -38.21 54.37 15.13
N SER A 264 -37.78 54.92 13.99
CA SER A 264 -36.39 54.75 13.52
C SER A 264 -35.39 55.52 14.38
N PRO A 265 -34.27 54.92 14.83
CA PRO A 265 -33.22 55.62 15.56
C PRO A 265 -32.29 56.47 14.66
N CYS A 266 -32.36 56.31 13.34
CA CYS A 266 -31.43 56.89 12.36
C CYS A 266 -32.12 57.22 11.03
N ASP A 267 -31.47 58.07 10.23
CA ASP A 267 -31.77 58.22 8.81
C ASP A 267 -31.23 56.99 8.08
N CYS A 268 -32.13 56.04 7.80
CA CYS A 268 -31.76 54.67 7.52
C CYS A 268 -32.58 54.11 6.35
N VAL A 269 -32.09 53.01 5.77
CA VAL A 269 -32.84 52.21 4.79
C VAL A 269 -33.21 50.89 5.45
N VAL A 270 -34.46 50.46 5.30
CA VAL A 270 -34.92 49.17 5.81
C VAL A 270 -34.29 48.06 4.96
N ALA A 271 -33.28 47.36 5.49
CA ALA A 271 -32.58 46.32 4.76
C ALA A 271 -33.38 45.02 4.72
N ARG A 272 -33.91 44.61 5.89
CA ARG A 272 -34.73 43.40 6.04
C ARG A 272 -35.73 43.55 7.19
N GLN A 273 -36.93 43.03 6.97
CA GLN A 273 -37.91 42.73 8.00
C GLN A 273 -37.70 41.27 8.44
N LEU A 274 -37.56 41.04 9.74
CA LEU A 274 -37.27 39.73 10.33
C LEU A 274 -38.51 39.05 10.91
N VAL A 275 -39.58 39.82 11.14
CA VAL A 275 -40.87 39.33 11.64
C VAL A 275 -41.96 39.88 10.73
N ASP A 276 -42.74 38.98 10.14
CA ASP A 276 -43.82 39.32 9.22
C ASP A 276 -45.00 40.01 9.91
N ASP A 277 -45.82 40.69 9.12
CA ASP A 277 -46.99 41.41 9.62
C ASP A 277 -48.01 40.47 10.27
N GLY A 278 -48.57 40.89 11.41
CA GLY A 278 -49.52 40.11 12.21
C GLY A 278 -48.87 39.01 13.06
N GLN A 279 -47.55 38.79 12.99
CA GLN A 279 -46.89 37.80 13.82
C GLN A 279 -46.60 38.31 15.22
N TYR A 280 -46.63 37.37 16.16
CA TYR A 280 -46.23 37.59 17.53
C TYR A 280 -44.71 37.73 17.61
N ALA A 281 -44.24 38.75 18.32
CA ALA A 281 -42.84 38.87 18.72
C ALA A 281 -42.73 39.00 20.24
N ALA A 282 -41.58 38.57 20.76
CA ALA A 282 -41.24 38.71 22.17
C ALA A 282 -40.42 39.99 22.43
N LYS A 283 -40.49 40.51 23.64
CA LYS A 283 -39.67 41.62 24.12
C LYS A 283 -38.18 41.33 23.86
N GLY A 284 -37.51 42.26 23.19
CA GLY A 284 -36.10 42.14 22.80
C GLY A 284 -35.85 41.40 21.48
N GLN A 285 -36.87 40.82 20.84
CA GLN A 285 -36.72 40.17 19.54
C GLN A 285 -36.45 41.22 18.45
N PRO A 286 -35.46 41.00 17.56
CA PRO A 286 -35.17 41.91 16.46
C PRO A 286 -36.26 41.82 15.38
N ILE A 287 -36.83 42.96 15.01
CA ILE A 287 -37.94 43.07 14.06
C ILE A 287 -37.44 43.63 12.72
N PHE A 288 -36.57 44.65 12.75
CA PHE A 288 -36.01 45.26 11.56
C PHE A 288 -34.49 45.31 11.63
N GLN A 289 -33.86 45.09 10.48
CA GLN A 289 -32.45 45.38 10.25
C GLN A 289 -32.36 46.61 9.33
N LEU A 290 -31.73 47.66 9.84
CA LEU A 290 -31.58 48.94 9.18
C LEU A 290 -30.13 49.15 8.77
N ILE A 291 -29.93 49.85 7.66
CA ILE A 291 -28.62 50.30 7.20
C ILE A 291 -28.59 51.83 7.32
N PRO A 292 -27.65 52.41 8.10
CA PRO A 292 -27.46 53.84 8.18
C PRO A 292 -26.98 54.40 6.85
N ARG A 293 -27.49 55.58 6.52
CA ARG A 293 -27.00 56.40 5.42
C ARG A 293 -25.77 57.20 5.80
#